data_AF-A0A081RPT5-F1
#
_entry.id   AF-A0A081RPT5-F1
#
_cell.length_a   1.000
_cell.length_b   1.000
_cell.length_c   1.000
_cell.angle_alpha   90.00
_cell.angle_beta   90.00
_cell.angle_gamma   90.00
#
_symmetry.space_group_name_H-M   'P 1'
#
loop_
_entity.id
_entity.type
_entity.pdbx_description
1 polymer ?
#
loop_
_entity_poly.entity_id
_entity_poly.type
_entity_poly.pdbx_seq_one_letter_code
_entity_poly.pdbx_strand_id
1 'polypeptide(L)' 'MNFLSKKVLDFQKKKLVSAEETLKKYITEMEKLEKIENIDNSKELENHKKMIKIWTENIEKIKKEIKKIESR' A
#
# COMPACT_ATOMS: atom_id res chain seq x y z
N MET A 1 -2.84 -26.32 6.98
CA MET A 1 -1.70 -25.49 6.55
C MET A 1 -0.37 -26.03 7.07
N ASN A 2 0.64 -26.27 6.20
CA ASN A 2 1.96 -26.79 6.60
C ASN A 2 2.90 -25.66 7.11
N PHE A 3 4.04 -26.02 7.70
CA PHE A 3 5.01 -25.06 8.28
C PHE A 3 5.52 -24.02 7.27
N LEU A 4 5.79 -24.44 6.03
CA LEU A 4 6.23 -23.53 4.96
C LEU A 4 5.12 -22.55 4.58
N SER A 5 3.89 -23.03 4.40
CA SER A 5 2.72 -22.19 4.12
C SER A 5 2.46 -21.17 5.24
N LYS A 6 2.67 -21.55 6.51
CA LYS A 6 2.57 -20.61 7.65
C LYS A 6 3.63 -19.51 7.57
N LYS A 7 4.89 -19.86 7.31
CA LYS A 7 5.97 -18.86 7.14
C LYS A 7 5.71 -17.93 5.95
N VAL A 8 5.23 -18.46 4.83
CA VAL A 8 4.87 -17.64 3.67
C VAL A 8 3.69 -16.72 4.01
N LEU A 9 2.66 -17.22 4.70
CA LEU A 9 1.53 -16.41 5.14
C LEU A 9 1.96 -15.26 6.06
N ASP A 10 2.80 -15.54 7.06
CA ASP A 10 3.33 -14.53 7.98
C ASP A 10 4.13 -13.46 7.23
N PHE A 11 4.92 -13.87 6.24
CA PHE A 11 5.68 -12.94 5.40
C PHE A 11 4.76 -12.05 4.55
N GLN A 12 3.71 -12.63 3.94
CA GLN A 12 2.74 -11.85 3.16
C GLN A 12 1.95 -10.87 4.05
N LYS A 13 1.59 -11.27 5.28
CA LYS A 13 0.94 -10.39 6.25
C LYS A 13 1.83 -9.21 6.66
N LYS A 14 3.13 -9.45 6.89
CA LYS A 14 4.10 -8.36 7.16
C LYS A 14 4.24 -7.41 5.97
N LYS A 15 4.30 -7.95 4.75
CA LYS A 15 4.29 -7.14 3.51
C LYS A 15 3.03 -6.28 3.40
N LEU A 16 1.88 -6.85 3.73
CA LEU A 16 0.61 -6.13 3.71
C LEU A 16 0.63 -4.92 4.63
N VAL A 17 1.04 -5.10 5.89
CA VAL A 17 1.13 -4.01 6.87
C VAL A 17 2.05 -2.89 6.36
N SER A 18 3.25 -3.24 5.88
CA SER A 18 4.20 -2.26 5.35
C SER A 18 3.65 -1.49 4.13
N ALA A 19 2.92 -2.16 3.24
CA ALA A 19 2.29 -1.54 2.09
C ALA A 19 1.14 -0.58 2.51
N GLU A 20 0.33 -0.97 3.50
CA GLU A 20 -0.75 -0.14 4.05
C GLU A 20 -0.21 1.10 4.78
N GLU A 21 0.89 0.96 5.54
CA GLU A 21 1.59 2.09 6.17
C GLU A 21 2.15 3.06 5.12
N THR A 22 2.74 2.53 4.05
CA THR A 22 3.28 3.34 2.95
C THR A 22 2.17 4.09 2.21
N LEU A 23 1.05 3.42 1.92
CA LEU A 23 -0.12 4.06 1.31
C LEU A 23 -0.65 5.19 2.19
N LYS A 24 -0.80 4.95 3.50
CA LYS A 24 -1.25 5.95 4.46
C LYS A 24 -0.33 7.18 4.50
N LYS A 25 0.98 6.97 4.41
CA LYS A 25 1.96 8.06 4.32
C LYS A 25 1.70 8.93 3.09
N TYR A 26 1.58 8.33 1.90
CA TYR A 26 1.33 9.08 0.67
C TYR A 26 0.00 9.83 0.67
N ILE A 27 -1.06 9.26 1.25
CA ILE A 27 -2.35 9.94 1.43
C ILE A 27 -2.18 11.16 2.34
N THR A 28 -1.52 10.98 3.49
CA THR A 28 -1.29 12.06 4.46
C THR A 28 -0.44 13.19 3.87
N GLU A 29 0.57 12.85 3.07
CA GLU A 29 1.41 13.84 2.37
C GLU A 29 0.62 14.59 1.30
N MET A 30 -0.21 13.90 0.52
CA MET A 30 -1.11 14.53 -0.45
C MET A 30 -2.06 15.52 0.22
N GLU A 31 -2.72 15.13 1.31
CA GLU A 31 -3.63 16.00 2.07
C GLU A 31 -2.91 17.24 2.63
N LYS A 32 -1.63 17.12 3.01
CA LYS A 32 -0.83 18.28 3.44
C LYS A 32 -0.54 19.22 2.28
N LEU A 33 -0.16 18.68 1.13
CA LEU A 33 0.13 19.47 -0.07
C LEU A 33 -1.11 20.20 -0.61
N GLU A 34 -2.30 19.60 -0.49
CA GLU A 34 -3.57 20.24 -0.87
C GLU A 34 -3.97 21.39 0.06
N LYS A 35 -3.57 21.33 1.34
CA LYS A 35 -3.85 22.38 2.33
C LYS A 35 -2.92 23.59 2.24
N ILE A 36 -1.74 23.40 1.63
CA ILE A 36 -0.78 24.48 1.45
C ILE A 36 -1.16 25.21 0.15
N GLU A 37 -1.72 26.42 0.27
CA GLU A 37 -1.97 27.34 -0.85
C GLU A 37 -0.66 27.89 -1.43
N ASN A 38 0.18 27.02 -1.98
CA ASN A 38 1.40 27.40 -2.68
C ASN A 38 1.31 26.89 -4.12
N ILE A 39 1.55 27.79 -5.08
CA ILE A 39 1.06 27.72 -6.47
C ILE A 39 1.75 26.66 -7.34
N ASP A 40 2.67 25.83 -6.81
CA ASP A 40 3.44 24.88 -7.64
C ASP A 40 3.57 23.44 -7.08
N ASN A 41 2.62 22.99 -6.26
CA ASN A 41 2.60 21.59 -5.79
C ASN A 41 1.97 20.61 -6.80
N SER A 42 1.60 21.07 -8.01
CA SER A 42 0.83 20.30 -8.99
C SER A 42 1.50 18.97 -9.38
N LYS A 43 2.81 19.01 -9.65
CA LYS A 43 3.61 17.85 -10.03
C LYS A 43 3.79 16.86 -8.88
N GLU A 44 3.98 17.38 -7.67
CA GLU A 44 4.13 16.55 -6.48
C GLU A 44 2.81 15.85 -6.15
N LEU A 45 1.68 16.57 -6.20
CA LEU A 45 0.33 16.01 -6.06
C LEU A 45 0.04 14.91 -7.09
N GLU A 46 0.43 15.10 -8.35
CA GLU A 46 0.27 14.07 -9.38
C GLU A 46 1.11 12.82 -9.06
N ASN A 47 2.35 13.01 -8.57
CA ASN A 47 3.20 11.90 -8.15
C ASN A 47 2.60 11.15 -6.96
N HIS A 48 2.08 11.85 -5.95
CA HIS A 48 1.38 11.24 -4.82
C HIS A 48 0.15 10.44 -5.28
N LYS A 49 -0.66 10.98 -6.18
CA LYS A 49 -1.82 10.25 -6.77
C LYS A 49 -1.39 8.97 -7.49
N LYS A 50 -0.31 9.02 -8.28
CA LYS A 50 0.26 7.83 -8.94
C LYS A 50 0.71 6.79 -7.92
N MET A 51 1.42 7.22 -6.88
CA MET A 51 1.89 6.32 -5.82
C MET A 51 0.74 5.68 -5.04
N ILE A 52 -0.29 6.46 -4.70
CA ILE A 52 -1.52 5.95 -4.05
C ILE A 52 -2.16 4.85 -4.90
N LYS A 53 -2.29 5.06 -6.21
CA LYS A 53 -2.83 4.05 -7.14
C LYS A 53 -1.98 2.77 -7.15
N ILE A 54 -0.66 2.90 -7.30
CA ILE A 54 0.28 1.76 -7.33
C ILE A 54 0.21 0.95 -6.03
N TRP A 55 0.25 1.63 -4.88
CA TRP A 55 0.20 0.97 -3.59
C TRP A 55 -1.16 0.31 -3.31
N THR A 56 -2.25 0.92 -3.76
CA THR A 56 -3.59 0.30 -3.70
C THR A 56 -3.64 -1.00 -4.49
N GLU A 57 -3.16 -1.01 -5.74
CA GLU A 57 -3.09 -2.22 -6.57
C GLU A 57 -2.18 -3.30 -5.95
N ASN A 58 -1.05 -2.89 -5.36
CA ASN A 58 -0.14 -3.82 -4.67
C ASN A 58 -0.79 -4.46 -3.45
N ILE A 59 -1.52 -3.68 -2.64
CA ILE A 59 -2.27 -4.19 -1.48
C ILE A 59 -3.30 -5.22 -1.92
N GLU A 60 -4.04 -4.98 -3.00
CA GLU A 60 -5.01 -5.96 -3.52
C GLU A 60 -4.35 -7.27 -3.95
N LYS A 61 -3.19 -7.20 -4.64
CA LYS A 61 -2.43 -8.38 -5.04
C LYS A 61 -1.97 -9.18 -3.82
N ILE A 62 -1.45 -8.51 -2.78
CA ILE A 62 -1.03 -9.17 -1.54
C ILE A 62 -2.23 -9.82 -0.84
N LYS A 63 -3.38 -9.13 -0.74
CA LYS A 63 -4.62 -9.67 -0.17
C LYS A 63 -5.10 -10.93 -0.92
N LYS A 64 -5.03 -10.93 -2.25
CA LYS A 64 -5.36 -12.10 -3.08
C LYS A 64 -4.41 -13.28 -2.80
N GLU A 65 -3.11 -13.04 -2.70
CA GLU A 65 -2.14 -14.09 -2.37
C GLU A 65 -2.35 -14.67 -0.95
N ILE A 66 -2.60 -13.81 0.05
CA ILE A 66 -2.95 -14.25 1.41
C ILE A 66 -4.17 -15.17 1.37
N LYS A 67 -5.25 -14.75 0.69
CA LYS A 67 -6.49 -15.53 0.59
C LYS A 67 -6.26 -16.90 -0.08
N LYS A 68 -5.43 -16.97 -1.14
CA LYS A 68 -5.06 -18.23 -1.80
C LYS A 68 -4.29 -19.18 -0.88
N ILE A 69 -3.46 -18.64 0.02
CA ILE A 69 -2.70 -19.44 0.98
C ILE A 69 -3.63 -19.94 2.08
N GLU A 70 -4.50 -19.07 2.62
CA GLU A 70 -5.46 -19.42 3.68
C GLU A 70 -6.53 -20.41 3.23
N SER A 71 -6.86 -20.45 1.93
CA SER A 71 -7.80 -21.41 1.35
C SER A 71 -7.20 -22.80 1.05
N ARG A 72 -5.93 -23.04 1.40
CA ARG A 72 -5.22 -24.33 1.21
C ARG A 72 -5.06 -25.08 2.54
#